data_AF-C9LK34-F1
#
_entry.id   AF-C9LK34-F1
#
_cell.length_a   1.000
_cell.length_b   1.000
_cell.length_c   1.000
_cell.angle_alpha   90.00
_cell.angle_beta   90.00
_cell.angle_gamma   90.00
#
_symmetry.space_group_name_H-M   'P 1'
#
loop_
_entity.id
_entity.type
_entity.pdbx_description
1 polymer ?
#
loop_
_entity_poly.entity_id
_entity_poly.type
_entity_poly.pdbx_seq_one_letter_code
_entity_poly.pdbx_strand_id
1 'polypeptide(L)'
;MARIIITSPQAVGSVEITTAKENHQYYIYKSGAIKYFKGETKYYEYYVETGTKEKSTIFKKIMVLEKNKYGVVKFPETGTGFRRYGTIDKGGNSTLPKEFVGEGDHYLLPQTAAALFGVTNDIAQKGWEVHFGDMSSSSGSDPWQPGASHHAGHGHLGTRKGKDVDFRYLGVNGKSFQGLNTAPNFDKEKNITFFEIAYKFGFRKNFCTGAEHILGKRVLGVRDIKSHKDHGHIGLTSENIEEISAKDENIIIQ
;
A
#
# COMPACT_ATOMS: atom_id res chain seq x y z
N MET A 1 -81.98 -3.27 3.55
CA MET A 1 -80.86 -3.19 4.50
C MET A 1 -79.57 -3.42 3.73
N ALA A 2 -78.77 -2.36 3.51
CA ALA A 2 -77.48 -2.46 2.85
C ALA A 2 -76.37 -2.42 3.91
N ARG A 3 -75.54 -3.46 3.96
CA ARG A 3 -74.35 -3.55 4.83
C ARG A 3 -73.28 -2.60 4.32
N ILE A 4 -72.83 -1.69 5.17
CA ILE A 4 -71.57 -0.96 4.98
C ILE A 4 -70.45 -1.89 5.43
N ILE A 5 -69.57 -2.28 4.51
CA ILE A 5 -68.32 -2.97 4.81
C ILE A 5 -67.23 -1.90 4.85
N ILE A 6 -66.72 -1.61 6.05
CA ILE A 6 -65.52 -0.78 6.23
C ILE A 6 -64.34 -1.75 6.14
N THR A 7 -63.63 -1.76 5.02
CA THR A 7 -62.33 -2.40 4.92
C THR A 7 -61.28 -1.46 5.51
N SER A 8 -60.51 -1.98 6.48
CA SER A 8 -59.39 -1.30 7.11
C SER A 8 -58.32 -0.87 6.10
N PRO A 9 -57.61 0.25 6.31
CA PRO A 9 -56.42 0.55 5.54
C PRO A 9 -55.34 -0.49 5.86
N GLN A 10 -54.79 -1.10 4.80
CA GLN A 10 -53.59 -1.92 4.86
C GLN A 10 -52.48 -1.15 5.57
N ALA A 11 -51.83 -1.81 6.53
CA ALA A 11 -50.62 -1.32 7.17
C ALA A 11 -49.58 -1.00 6.08
N VAL A 12 -49.21 0.28 5.98
CA VAL A 12 -48.06 0.72 5.19
C VAL A 12 -46.84 0.14 5.89
N GLY A 13 -46.24 -0.87 5.28
CA GLY A 13 -45.00 -1.47 5.76
C GLY A 13 -43.94 -0.38 5.94
N SER A 14 -43.24 -0.41 7.07
CA SER A 14 -42.08 0.43 7.29
C SER A 14 -41.07 0.16 6.18
N VAL A 15 -40.81 1.16 5.34
CA VAL A 15 -39.69 1.15 4.42
C VAL A 15 -38.44 1.25 5.30
N GLU A 16 -37.76 0.12 5.51
CA GLU A 16 -36.39 0.14 6.01
C GLU A 16 -35.55 0.86 4.95
N ILE A 17 -35.27 2.15 5.20
CA ILE A 17 -34.22 2.86 4.49
C ILE A 17 -32.92 2.26 5.00
N THR A 18 -32.48 1.17 4.37
CA THR A 18 -31.14 0.65 4.55
C THR A 18 -30.19 1.66 3.92
N THR A 19 -29.59 2.52 4.75
CA THR A 19 -28.49 3.36 4.33
C THR A 19 -27.39 2.44 3.79
N ALA A 20 -26.97 2.65 2.55
CA ALA A 20 -25.92 1.84 1.95
C ALA A 20 -24.65 1.95 2.79
N LYS A 21 -24.10 0.82 3.22
CA LYS A 21 -22.86 0.78 4.00
C LYS A 21 -21.72 1.40 3.19
N GLU A 22 -21.03 2.37 3.77
CA GLU A 22 -19.90 3.01 3.11
C GLU A 22 -18.62 2.18 3.21
N ASN A 23 -17.81 2.23 2.15
CA ASN A 23 -16.47 1.67 2.15
C ASN A 23 -15.53 2.50 3.04
N HIS A 24 -14.45 1.89 3.51
CA HIS A 24 -13.32 2.62 4.08
C HIS A 24 -12.66 3.49 3.00
N GLN A 25 -12.17 4.67 3.36
CA GLN A 25 -11.57 5.59 2.38
C GLN A 25 -10.29 6.21 2.91
N TYR A 26 -9.22 6.14 2.12
CA TYR A 26 -7.97 6.84 2.36
C TYR A 26 -7.80 7.99 1.37
N TYR A 27 -7.58 9.20 1.89
CA TYR A 27 -7.28 10.41 1.13
C TYR A 27 -5.80 10.74 1.34
N ILE A 28 -5.00 10.55 0.29
CA ILE A 28 -3.54 10.61 0.32
C ILE A 28 -3.08 11.93 -0.28
N TYR A 29 -2.55 12.82 0.57
CA TYR A 29 -2.12 14.16 0.19
C TYR A 29 -0.68 14.14 -0.34
N LYS A 30 -0.35 15.09 -1.23
CA LYS A 30 1.01 15.29 -1.77
C LYS A 30 2.02 15.65 -0.68
N SER A 31 1.56 16.19 0.45
CA SER A 31 2.38 16.50 1.62
C SER A 31 2.90 15.26 2.38
N GLY A 32 2.31 14.08 2.14
CA GLY A 32 2.56 12.88 2.95
C GLY A 32 1.55 12.68 4.09
N ALA A 33 0.61 13.60 4.29
CA ALA A 33 -0.53 13.39 5.18
C ALA A 33 -1.53 12.41 4.55
N ILE A 34 -2.16 11.59 5.38
CA ILE A 34 -3.22 10.68 4.95
C ILE A 34 -4.42 10.91 5.87
N LYS A 35 -5.59 11.18 5.31
CA LYS A 35 -6.85 11.17 6.07
C LYS A 35 -7.58 9.85 5.82
N TYR A 36 -8.18 9.30 6.86
CA TYR A 36 -8.87 8.02 6.83
C TYR A 36 -10.31 8.19 7.31
N PHE A 37 -11.26 7.90 6.43
CA PHE A 37 -12.67 7.79 6.79
C PHE A 37 -13.01 6.32 7.01
N LYS A 38 -13.51 6.01 8.21
CA LYS A 38 -13.85 4.66 8.62
C LYS A 38 -15.24 4.28 8.11
N GLY A 39 -15.27 3.36 7.14
CA GLY A 39 -16.49 2.72 6.66
C GLY A 39 -16.86 1.46 7.44
N GLU A 40 -17.85 0.73 6.90
CA GLU A 40 -18.41 -0.49 7.49
C GLU A 40 -18.18 -1.76 6.66
N THR A 41 -17.76 -1.62 5.40
CA THR A 41 -17.54 -2.78 4.51
C THR A 41 -16.11 -3.33 4.60
N LYS A 42 -15.85 -4.47 3.95
CA LYS A 42 -14.48 -5.00 3.81
C LYS A 42 -13.63 -4.28 2.74
N TYR A 43 -14.19 -3.30 2.04
CA TYR A 43 -13.54 -2.63 0.92
C TYR A 43 -12.90 -1.31 1.35
N TYR A 44 -11.71 -1.05 0.81
CA TYR A 44 -10.91 0.14 1.04
C TYR A 44 -10.71 0.87 -0.27
N GLU A 45 -11.15 2.12 -0.34
CA GLU A 45 -10.97 3.01 -1.47
C GLU A 45 -9.77 3.91 -1.23
N TYR A 46 -8.95 4.08 -2.27
CA TYR A 46 -7.73 4.89 -2.19
C TYR A 46 -7.85 6.05 -3.16
N TYR A 47 -7.65 7.25 -2.63
CA TYR A 47 -7.71 8.50 -3.35
C TYR A 47 -6.38 9.22 -3.21
N VAL A 48 -5.84 9.73 -4.32
CA VAL A 48 -4.62 10.55 -4.30
C VAL A 48 -4.94 11.98 -4.71
N GLU A 49 -4.29 12.93 -4.06
CA GLU A 49 -4.38 14.34 -4.42
C GLU A 49 -3.76 14.56 -5.81
N THR A 50 -4.57 15.13 -6.72
CA THR A 50 -4.14 15.49 -8.07
C THR A 50 -3.88 16.99 -8.20
N GLY A 51 -4.51 17.82 -7.38
CA GLY A 51 -4.27 19.26 -7.36
C GLY A 51 -5.15 19.99 -6.34
N THR A 52 -5.19 21.30 -6.46
CA THR A 52 -6.03 22.19 -5.66
C THR A 52 -6.84 23.09 -6.59
N LYS A 53 -8.05 23.44 -6.17
CA LYS A 53 -8.88 24.45 -6.81
C LYS A 53 -9.50 25.31 -5.74
N GLU A 54 -9.17 26.60 -5.76
CA GLU A 54 -9.55 27.56 -4.71
C GLU A 54 -9.11 27.06 -3.33
N LYS A 55 -10.05 26.84 -2.40
CA LYS A 55 -9.79 26.31 -1.05
C LYS A 55 -9.96 24.78 -0.96
N SER A 56 -10.27 24.11 -2.07
CA SER A 56 -10.56 22.69 -2.12
C SER A 56 -9.39 21.87 -2.64
N THR A 57 -9.23 20.67 -2.08
CA THR A 57 -8.26 19.68 -2.55
C THR A 57 -8.96 18.72 -3.51
N ILE A 58 -8.34 18.49 -4.66
CA ILE A 58 -8.85 17.60 -5.70
C ILE A 58 -8.23 16.22 -5.52
N PHE A 59 -9.08 15.23 -5.40
CA PHE A 59 -8.73 13.83 -5.26
C PHE A 59 -9.23 13.01 -6.44
N LYS A 60 -8.45 12.01 -6.83
CA LYS A 60 -8.85 11.00 -7.81
C LYS A 60 -8.85 9.64 -7.15
N LYS A 61 -9.95 8.88 -7.30
CA LYS A 61 -9.98 7.47 -6.90
C LYS A 61 -9.03 6.67 -7.81
N ILE A 62 -8.08 5.97 -7.22
CA ILE A 62 -7.10 5.17 -7.96
C ILE A 62 -7.31 3.67 -7.81
N MET A 63 -7.92 3.23 -6.71
CA MET A 63 -8.09 1.80 -6.44
C MET A 63 -9.20 1.53 -5.42
N VAL A 64 -9.79 0.35 -5.51
CA VAL A 64 -10.59 -0.26 -4.45
C VAL A 64 -9.99 -1.65 -4.15
N LEU A 65 -9.58 -1.90 -2.91
CA LEU A 65 -9.02 -3.18 -2.50
C LEU A 65 -9.92 -3.85 -1.44
N GLU A 66 -10.06 -5.17 -1.55
CA GLU A 66 -10.79 -5.97 -0.56
C GLU A 66 -9.84 -6.47 0.53
N LYS A 67 -10.19 -6.20 1.80
CA LYS A 67 -9.49 -6.75 2.95
C LYS A 67 -9.92 -8.19 3.17
N ASN A 68 -8.94 -9.09 3.21
CA ASN A 68 -9.19 -10.50 3.46
C ASN A 68 -9.44 -10.78 4.95
N LYS A 69 -9.75 -12.04 5.29
CA LYS A 69 -10.00 -12.47 6.68
C LYS A 69 -8.81 -12.27 7.64
N TYR A 70 -7.60 -12.10 7.11
CA TYR A 70 -6.39 -11.84 7.89
C TYR A 70 -6.11 -10.35 8.05
N GLY A 71 -6.96 -9.47 7.54
CA GLY A 71 -6.82 -8.02 7.72
C GLY A 71 -5.85 -7.34 6.75
N VAL A 72 -5.38 -8.04 5.71
CA VAL A 72 -4.51 -7.50 4.66
C VAL A 72 -5.26 -7.38 3.33
N VAL A 73 -4.75 -6.53 2.44
CA VAL A 73 -5.24 -6.33 1.06
C VAL A 73 -4.17 -6.80 0.08
N LYS A 74 -4.57 -7.34 -1.07
CA LYS A 74 -3.64 -7.65 -2.16
C LYS A 74 -3.28 -6.36 -2.89
N PHE A 75 -2.00 -5.96 -2.89
CA PHE A 75 -1.55 -4.83 -3.67
C PHE A 75 -1.53 -5.19 -5.17
N PRO A 76 -1.95 -4.28 -6.07
CA PRO A 76 -2.01 -4.58 -7.49
C PRO A 76 -0.64 -4.87 -8.11
N GLU A 77 -0.63 -5.71 -9.13
CA GLU A 77 0.56 -6.11 -9.88
C GLU A 77 1.14 -4.98 -10.73
N THR A 78 0.30 -4.05 -11.18
CA THR A 78 0.68 -2.92 -12.02
C THR A 78 -0.22 -1.72 -11.73
N GLY A 79 0.29 -0.54 -12.01
CA GLY A 79 -0.48 0.69 -11.96
C GLY A 79 0.35 1.89 -12.40
N THR A 80 -0.14 3.08 -12.11
CA THR A 80 0.54 4.32 -12.49
C THR A 80 1.82 4.49 -11.67
N GLY A 81 2.98 4.46 -12.34
CA GLY A 81 4.29 4.62 -11.72
C GLY A 81 4.87 3.35 -11.08
N PHE A 82 4.23 2.19 -11.23
CA PHE A 82 4.77 0.95 -10.68
C PHE A 82 4.35 -0.33 -11.42
N ARG A 83 5.14 -1.38 -11.22
CA ARG A 83 4.85 -2.77 -11.60
C ARG A 83 5.35 -3.73 -10.52
N ARG A 84 5.04 -5.01 -10.67
CA ARG A 84 5.66 -6.09 -9.92
C ARG A 84 6.89 -6.63 -10.66
N TYR A 85 7.87 -7.15 -9.91
CA TYR A 85 8.91 -8.04 -10.43
C TYR A 85 8.95 -9.36 -9.62
N GLY A 86 9.67 -10.35 -10.15
CA GLY A 86 9.93 -11.59 -9.43
C GLY A 86 8.86 -12.67 -9.62
N THR A 87 9.22 -13.88 -9.18
CA THR A 87 8.31 -15.04 -9.18
C THR A 87 7.31 -14.90 -8.04
N ILE A 88 6.06 -15.33 -8.22
CA ILE A 88 5.06 -15.33 -7.13
C ILE A 88 5.34 -16.50 -6.19
N ASP A 89 5.61 -16.20 -4.92
CA ASP A 89 5.67 -17.25 -3.90
C ASP A 89 4.32 -17.93 -3.71
N LYS A 90 4.34 -19.26 -3.69
CA LYS A 90 3.12 -20.06 -3.60
C LYS A 90 2.44 -19.97 -2.23
N GLY A 91 3.19 -19.68 -1.16
CA GLY A 91 2.71 -19.81 0.20
C GLY A 91 2.65 -21.27 0.66
N GLY A 92 1.75 -21.55 1.61
CA GLY A 92 1.48 -22.87 2.15
C GLY A 92 1.68 -22.98 3.66
N ASN A 93 2.08 -24.17 4.10
CA ASN A 93 2.45 -24.44 5.50
C ASN A 93 3.96 -24.66 5.56
N SER A 94 4.68 -23.74 6.17
CA SER A 94 6.10 -23.95 6.43
C SER A 94 6.27 -24.93 7.59
N THR A 95 7.26 -25.82 7.47
CA THR A 95 7.63 -26.77 8.52
C THR A 95 8.77 -26.27 9.39
N LEU A 96 9.52 -25.26 8.93
CA LEU A 96 10.63 -24.66 9.66
C LEU A 96 10.81 -23.17 9.29
N PRO A 97 10.42 -22.23 10.19
CA PRO A 97 9.60 -22.46 11.37
C PRO A 97 8.20 -22.96 11.00
N LYS A 98 7.49 -23.58 11.94
CA LYS A 98 6.13 -24.05 11.72
C LYS A 98 5.17 -22.86 11.68
N GLU A 99 4.66 -22.51 10.50
CA GLU A 99 3.68 -21.43 10.34
C GLU A 99 2.77 -21.62 9.12
N PHE A 100 1.55 -21.08 9.21
CA PHE A 100 0.65 -20.96 8.07
C PHE A 100 0.95 -19.66 7.31
N VAL A 101 1.62 -19.80 6.17
CA VAL A 101 2.02 -18.69 5.30
C VAL A 101 0.84 -18.18 4.48
N GLY A 102 -0.14 -19.01 4.15
CA GLY A 102 -1.21 -18.57 3.24
C GLY A 102 -0.77 -18.66 1.79
N GLU A 103 -0.93 -17.60 0.99
CA GLU A 103 -0.73 -17.61 -0.47
C GLU A 103 -0.12 -16.29 -0.95
N GLY A 104 0.71 -16.34 -2.01
CA GLY A 104 1.27 -15.15 -2.64
C GLY A 104 2.27 -14.40 -1.77
N ASP A 105 2.67 -13.23 -2.27
CA ASP A 105 3.75 -12.39 -1.72
C ASP A 105 3.46 -10.89 -1.81
N HIS A 106 2.23 -10.51 -2.18
CA HIS A 106 1.91 -9.14 -2.55
C HIS A 106 0.76 -8.57 -1.71
N TYR A 107 0.83 -8.78 -0.39
CA TYR A 107 -0.19 -8.32 0.56
C TYR A 107 0.35 -7.31 1.55
N LEU A 108 -0.47 -6.30 1.84
CA LEU A 108 -0.17 -5.20 2.74
C LEU A 108 -1.31 -4.95 3.71
N LEU A 109 -1.01 -4.30 4.83
CA LEU A 109 -2.08 -3.66 5.62
C LEU A 109 -2.70 -2.53 4.78
N PRO A 110 -4.01 -2.25 4.92
CA PRO A 110 -4.67 -1.18 4.17
C PRO A 110 -3.95 0.18 4.27
N GLN A 111 -3.50 0.55 5.47
CA GLN A 111 -2.74 1.78 5.66
C GLN A 111 -1.38 1.78 4.92
N THR A 112 -0.71 0.64 4.84
CA THR A 112 0.57 0.53 4.12
C THR A 112 0.33 0.64 2.61
N ALA A 113 -0.75 0.06 2.11
CA ALA A 113 -1.16 0.25 0.72
C ALA A 113 -1.47 1.72 0.41
N ALA A 114 -2.15 2.45 1.32
CA ALA A 114 -2.39 3.89 1.16
C ALA A 114 -1.09 4.69 1.08
N ALA A 115 -0.15 4.44 1.99
CA ALA A 115 1.16 5.07 1.98
C ALA A 115 1.94 4.75 0.68
N LEU A 116 1.92 3.49 0.24
CA LEU A 116 2.60 3.05 -0.98
C LEU A 116 1.98 3.69 -2.22
N PHE A 117 0.65 3.85 -2.29
CA PHE A 117 0.00 4.58 -3.38
C PHE A 117 0.42 6.06 -3.44
N GLY A 118 0.64 6.69 -2.29
CA GLY A 118 1.25 8.02 -2.22
C GLY A 118 2.64 8.04 -2.84
N VAL A 119 3.49 7.08 -2.49
CA VAL A 119 4.82 6.90 -3.09
C VAL A 119 4.71 6.74 -4.61
N THR A 120 3.84 5.85 -5.11
CA THR A 120 3.74 5.59 -6.54
C THR A 120 3.20 6.77 -7.33
N ASN A 121 2.31 7.57 -6.75
CA ASN A 121 1.80 8.78 -7.37
C ASN A 121 2.92 9.83 -7.58
N ASP A 122 3.77 10.02 -6.56
CA ASP A 122 4.94 10.89 -6.64
C ASP A 122 5.97 10.39 -7.68
N ILE A 123 6.21 9.08 -7.71
CA ILE A 123 7.10 8.44 -8.70
C ILE A 123 6.56 8.65 -10.12
N ALA A 124 5.26 8.45 -10.34
CA ALA A 124 4.64 8.68 -11.63
C ALA A 124 4.73 10.14 -12.10
N GLN A 125 4.57 11.11 -11.20
CA GLN A 125 4.70 12.54 -11.52
C GLN A 125 6.11 12.92 -11.97
N LYS A 126 7.13 12.14 -11.59
CA LYS A 126 8.52 12.30 -12.08
C LYS A 126 8.77 11.58 -13.41
N GLY A 127 7.77 10.92 -13.97
CA GLY A 127 7.90 10.09 -15.18
C GLY A 127 8.66 8.78 -14.92
N TRP A 128 8.73 8.34 -13.66
CA TRP A 128 9.47 7.15 -13.26
C TRP A 128 8.54 5.94 -13.10
N GLU A 129 9.12 4.73 -13.09
CA GLU A 129 8.41 3.48 -12.81
C GLU A 129 9.24 2.60 -11.87
N VAL A 130 8.72 2.33 -10.67
CA VAL A 130 9.36 1.43 -9.70
C VAL A 130 8.76 0.02 -9.76
N HIS A 131 9.59 -1.01 -9.66
CA HIS A 131 9.11 -2.39 -9.61
C HIS A 131 9.18 -2.92 -8.18
N PHE A 132 8.03 -3.34 -7.64
CA PHE A 132 7.90 -3.94 -6.30
C PHE A 132 7.97 -5.46 -6.36
N GLY A 133 8.56 -6.05 -5.33
CA GLY A 133 8.67 -7.49 -5.15
C GLY A 133 7.98 -7.89 -3.87
N ASP A 134 8.70 -8.62 -3.05
CA ASP A 134 8.20 -9.23 -1.83
C ASP A 134 7.55 -8.19 -0.89
N MET A 135 6.30 -8.48 -0.53
CA MET A 135 5.52 -7.91 0.56
C MET A 135 5.10 -9.06 1.48
N SER A 136 3.99 -9.00 2.20
CA SER A 136 3.51 -10.18 2.94
C SER A 136 2.75 -11.16 2.04
N SER A 137 2.61 -12.38 2.52
CA SER A 137 1.63 -13.34 2.03
C SER A 137 0.19 -13.00 2.43
N SER A 138 -0.79 -13.76 1.94
CA SER A 138 -2.21 -13.52 2.24
C SER A 138 -2.57 -13.66 3.72
N SER A 139 -1.81 -14.43 4.51
CA SER A 139 -1.99 -14.49 5.98
C SER A 139 -1.36 -13.29 6.70
N GLY A 140 -0.56 -12.51 5.98
CA GLY A 140 0.31 -11.48 6.53
C GLY A 140 1.65 -12.02 7.03
N SER A 141 1.98 -13.29 6.73
CA SER A 141 3.29 -13.86 7.02
C SER A 141 4.33 -13.44 5.98
N ASP A 142 5.56 -13.85 6.22
CA ASP A 142 6.64 -13.75 5.24
C ASP A 142 6.30 -14.60 4.00
N PRO A 143 6.56 -14.12 2.78
CA PRO A 143 6.48 -14.94 1.58
C PRO A 143 7.39 -16.15 1.70
N TRP A 144 6.86 -17.29 1.28
CA TRP A 144 7.55 -18.56 1.33
C TRP A 144 6.89 -19.55 0.38
N GLN A 145 7.64 -20.55 -0.05
CA GLN A 145 7.11 -21.69 -0.79
C GLN A 145 7.90 -22.98 -0.50
N PRO A 146 7.33 -24.18 -0.75
CA PRO A 146 8.03 -25.43 -0.54
C PRO A 146 9.39 -25.48 -1.27
N GLY A 147 10.45 -25.76 -0.52
CA GLY A 147 11.83 -25.80 -1.02
C GLY A 147 12.57 -24.45 -0.98
N ALA A 148 11.92 -23.35 -0.58
CA ALA A 148 12.55 -22.05 -0.38
C ALA A 148 12.82 -21.77 1.11
N SER A 149 13.71 -20.81 1.37
CA SER A 149 13.89 -20.21 2.69
C SER A 149 12.92 -19.05 2.89
N HIS A 150 12.58 -18.76 4.15
CA HIS A 150 11.90 -17.52 4.50
C HIS A 150 12.82 -16.32 4.22
N HIS A 151 12.24 -15.22 3.77
CA HIS A 151 12.91 -13.96 3.42
C HIS A 151 13.26 -13.13 4.67
N ALA A 152 12.67 -13.46 5.82
CA ALA A 152 12.89 -12.89 7.15
C ALA A 152 12.76 -11.36 7.15
N GLY A 153 11.58 -10.84 6.81
CA GLY A 153 11.39 -9.38 6.85
C GLY A 153 9.99 -8.87 6.60
N HIS A 154 9.12 -9.67 5.98
CA HIS A 154 7.85 -9.22 5.42
C HIS A 154 6.64 -9.86 6.10
N GLY A 155 6.71 -10.15 7.40
CA GLY A 155 5.61 -10.80 8.11
C GLY A 155 6.03 -12.00 8.95
N HIS A 156 7.30 -12.40 8.92
CA HIS A 156 7.79 -13.65 9.53
C HIS A 156 7.30 -13.85 10.96
N LEU A 157 6.61 -14.95 11.23
CA LEU A 157 5.97 -15.27 12.52
C LEU A 157 5.00 -14.17 13.03
N GLY A 158 4.32 -13.49 12.10
CA GLY A 158 3.42 -12.38 12.37
C GLY A 158 4.12 -11.04 12.65
N THR A 159 5.45 -11.00 12.66
CA THR A 159 6.19 -9.75 12.88
C THR A 159 6.17 -8.88 11.62
N ARG A 160 5.85 -7.60 11.78
CA ARG A 160 5.76 -6.62 10.68
C ARG A 160 4.81 -6.99 9.52
N LYS A 161 3.82 -7.82 9.81
CA LYS A 161 2.69 -8.14 8.92
C LYS A 161 2.22 -6.94 8.08
N GLY A 162 2.34 -7.06 6.77
CA GLY A 162 1.85 -6.11 5.76
C GLY A 162 2.46 -4.72 5.83
N LYS A 163 3.69 -4.58 6.35
CA LYS A 163 4.37 -3.27 6.53
C LYS A 163 5.60 -3.06 5.66
N ASP A 164 6.06 -4.09 4.97
CA ASP A 164 7.36 -4.09 4.30
C ASP A 164 7.21 -4.40 2.80
N VAL A 165 8.03 -3.72 2.00
CA VAL A 165 8.00 -3.79 0.55
C VAL A 165 9.43 -3.78 0.03
N ASP A 166 9.79 -4.80 -0.74
CA ASP A 166 11.01 -4.79 -1.52
C ASP A 166 10.78 -4.14 -2.89
N PHE A 167 11.81 -3.50 -3.42
CA PHE A 167 11.75 -2.83 -4.71
C PHE A 167 13.07 -2.93 -5.47
N ARG A 168 13.01 -2.97 -6.81
CA ARG A 168 14.19 -2.83 -7.66
C ARG A 168 14.62 -1.37 -7.74
N TYR A 169 15.92 -1.12 -7.59
CA TYR A 169 16.50 0.21 -7.72
C TYR A 169 16.16 0.86 -9.07
N LEU A 170 16.02 2.18 -9.05
CA LEU A 170 15.79 2.98 -10.26
C LEU A 170 17.08 3.13 -11.06
N GLY A 171 16.96 2.95 -12.37
CA GLY A 171 18.05 3.13 -13.31
C GLY A 171 18.13 4.55 -13.87
N VAL A 172 19.16 4.82 -14.68
CA VAL A 172 19.37 6.14 -15.31
C VAL A 172 18.18 6.59 -16.17
N ASN A 173 17.41 5.66 -16.73
CA ASN A 173 16.21 5.94 -17.52
C ASN A 173 14.94 6.21 -16.68
N GLY A 174 15.04 6.23 -15.35
CA GLY A 174 13.90 6.44 -14.45
C GLY A 174 13.00 5.20 -14.26
N LYS A 175 13.42 4.02 -14.75
CA LYS A 175 12.71 2.76 -14.52
C LYS A 175 13.54 1.82 -13.67
N SER A 176 12.88 1.00 -12.88
CA SER A 176 13.54 -0.08 -12.15
C SER A 176 14.30 -1.01 -13.08
N PHE A 177 15.42 -1.56 -12.57
CA PHE A 177 16.22 -2.54 -13.28
C PHE A 177 16.67 -3.67 -12.35
N GLN A 178 16.96 -4.83 -12.93
CA GLN A 178 17.57 -5.96 -12.22
C GLN A 178 19.09 -5.82 -12.28
N GLY A 179 19.75 -5.62 -11.14
CA GLY A 179 21.21 -5.52 -11.07
C GLY A 179 21.68 -4.92 -9.76
N LEU A 180 22.98 -4.86 -9.56
CA LEU A 180 23.60 -4.34 -8.34
C LEU A 180 23.49 -2.82 -8.26
N ASN A 181 23.48 -2.29 -7.03
CA ASN A 181 23.53 -0.86 -6.71
C ASN A 181 24.89 -0.20 -7.00
N THR A 182 25.86 -0.98 -7.46
CA THR A 182 27.15 -0.51 -8.01
C THR A 182 27.20 -0.59 -9.54
N ALA A 183 26.14 -1.08 -10.19
CA ALA A 183 26.13 -1.20 -11.64
C ALA A 183 26.07 0.18 -12.32
N PRO A 184 26.62 0.34 -13.53
CA PRO A 184 26.57 1.62 -14.27
C PRO A 184 25.15 2.16 -14.51
N ASN A 185 24.16 1.27 -14.52
CA ASN A 185 22.77 1.65 -14.72
C ASN A 185 22.11 2.18 -13.43
N PHE A 186 22.70 1.99 -12.25
CA PHE A 186 22.16 2.49 -10.98
C PHE A 186 22.21 4.01 -10.94
N ASP A 187 21.06 4.66 -10.73
CA ASP A 187 20.99 6.10 -10.60
C ASP A 187 20.92 6.51 -9.12
N LYS A 188 22.01 7.08 -8.63
CA LYS A 188 22.17 7.50 -7.23
C LYS A 188 21.09 8.50 -6.80
N GLU A 189 20.90 9.58 -7.56
CA GLU A 189 20.00 10.67 -7.19
C GLU A 189 18.53 10.24 -7.25
N LYS A 190 18.16 9.40 -8.21
CA LYS A 190 16.81 8.84 -8.29
C LYS A 190 16.50 7.93 -7.10
N ASN A 191 17.44 7.10 -6.67
CA ASN A 191 17.23 6.22 -5.52
C ASN A 191 17.24 6.99 -4.18
N ILE A 192 18.07 8.02 -4.03
CA ILE A 192 17.94 9.00 -2.93
C ILE A 192 16.53 9.58 -2.90
N THR A 193 16.08 10.10 -4.04
CA THR A 193 14.75 10.73 -4.17
C THR A 193 13.63 9.73 -3.84
N PHE A 194 13.75 8.47 -4.30
CA PHE A 194 12.80 7.41 -3.96
C PHE A 194 12.70 7.20 -2.44
N PHE A 195 13.84 7.09 -1.74
CA PHE A 195 13.85 6.94 -0.28
C PHE A 195 13.29 8.17 0.44
N GLU A 196 13.55 9.37 -0.05
CA GLU A 196 12.99 10.62 0.49
C GLU A 196 11.46 10.67 0.30
N ILE A 197 10.94 10.23 -0.85
CA ILE A 197 9.49 10.07 -1.09
C ILE A 197 8.90 9.01 -0.14
N ALA A 198 9.53 7.84 -0.02
CA ALA A 198 9.08 6.81 0.91
C ALA A 198 9.07 7.36 2.36
N TYR A 199 10.08 8.13 2.72
CA TYR A 199 10.13 8.83 4.01
C TYR A 199 8.99 9.85 4.13
N LYS A 200 8.65 10.61 3.10
CA LYS A 200 7.49 11.51 3.15
C LYS A 200 6.20 10.79 3.57
N PHE A 201 5.99 9.56 3.10
CA PHE A 201 4.80 8.75 3.38
C PHE A 201 4.92 7.76 4.56
N GLY A 202 5.88 7.97 5.46
CA GLY A 202 5.93 7.20 6.73
C GLY A 202 6.84 5.96 6.74
N PHE A 203 7.46 5.61 5.62
CA PHE A 203 8.44 4.52 5.56
C PHE A 203 9.77 4.99 6.19
N ARG A 204 10.11 4.48 7.37
CA ARG A 204 11.33 4.89 8.13
C ARG A 204 12.33 3.75 8.34
N LYS A 205 11.94 2.51 8.04
CA LYS A 205 12.81 1.34 8.16
C LYS A 205 13.20 0.90 6.75
N ASN A 206 14.14 1.63 6.17
CA ASN A 206 14.51 1.44 4.76
C ASN A 206 15.93 0.86 4.69
N PHE A 207 16.21 0.03 3.69
CA PHE A 207 17.51 -0.62 3.54
C PHE A 207 18.10 -0.46 2.15
N CYS A 208 19.42 -0.28 2.14
CA CYS A 208 20.28 -0.28 0.95
C CYS A 208 21.68 -0.74 1.37
N THR A 209 22.27 -1.74 0.72
CA THR A 209 23.63 -2.18 1.09
C THR A 209 24.64 -1.08 0.81
N GLY A 210 25.48 -0.76 1.80
CA GLY A 210 26.48 0.30 1.70
C GLY A 210 25.86 1.70 1.58
N ALA A 211 24.66 1.92 2.15
CA ALA A 211 23.82 3.09 1.93
C ALA A 211 24.56 4.43 1.82
N GLU A 212 25.36 4.81 2.82
CA GLU A 212 26.05 6.11 2.80
C GLU A 212 27.11 6.21 1.70
N HIS A 213 27.82 5.12 1.43
CA HIS A 213 28.82 5.08 0.37
C HIS A 213 28.18 5.08 -1.03
N ILE A 214 27.20 4.20 -1.24
CA ILE A 214 26.50 4.05 -2.53
C ILE A 214 25.68 5.31 -2.85
N LEU A 215 24.94 5.83 -1.88
CA LEU A 215 24.14 7.05 -2.04
C LEU A 215 24.99 8.32 -1.90
N GLY A 216 26.27 8.22 -1.52
CA GLY A 216 27.18 9.37 -1.36
C GLY A 216 26.82 10.34 -0.24
N LYS A 217 25.73 10.10 0.50
CA LYS A 217 25.29 10.88 1.66
C LYS A 217 24.42 10.01 2.55
N ARG A 218 24.27 10.43 3.80
CA ARG A 218 23.26 9.86 4.71
C ARG A 218 21.86 10.26 4.23
N VAL A 219 20.98 9.27 4.06
CA VAL A 219 19.56 9.47 3.72
C VAL A 219 18.70 9.06 4.91
N LEU A 220 17.72 9.89 5.29
CA LEU A 220 16.88 9.64 6.47
C LEU A 220 16.09 8.34 6.34
N GLY A 221 16.05 7.55 7.42
CA GLY A 221 15.38 6.26 7.46
C GLY A 221 16.09 5.11 6.73
N VAL A 222 17.17 5.38 6.00
CA VAL A 222 17.92 4.35 5.26
C VAL A 222 19.07 3.82 6.12
N ARG A 223 19.17 2.49 6.23
CA ARG A 223 20.25 1.79 6.95
C ARG A 223 20.99 0.85 6.02
N ASP A 224 22.26 0.61 6.34
CA ASP A 224 23.09 -0.39 5.67
C ASP A 224 22.77 -1.80 6.19
N ILE A 225 22.30 -2.68 5.29
CA ILE A 225 22.07 -4.10 5.54
C ILE A 225 22.60 -4.88 4.35
N LYS A 226 23.50 -5.86 4.60
CA LYS A 226 24.31 -6.55 3.57
C LYS A 226 23.54 -7.18 2.41
N SER A 227 22.30 -7.63 2.62
CA SER A 227 21.51 -8.40 1.65
C SER A 227 20.76 -7.57 0.59
N HIS A 228 20.88 -6.23 0.60
CA HIS A 228 20.13 -5.32 -0.28
C HIS A 228 21.01 -4.71 -1.38
N LYS A 229 21.84 -5.53 -2.03
CA LYS A 229 22.74 -5.05 -3.11
C LYS A 229 22.01 -4.88 -4.43
N ASP A 230 21.00 -5.68 -4.72
CA ASP A 230 20.31 -5.74 -6.01
C ASP A 230 18.85 -5.29 -5.96
N HIS A 231 18.38 -4.95 -4.77
CA HIS A 231 17.06 -4.38 -4.48
C HIS A 231 17.18 -3.51 -3.21
N GLY A 232 16.24 -2.61 -3.01
CA GLY A 232 16.06 -1.90 -1.76
C GLY A 232 14.82 -2.39 -1.02
N HIS A 233 14.70 -1.95 0.23
CA HIS A 233 13.57 -2.27 1.09
C HIS A 233 13.01 -0.99 1.71
N ILE A 234 11.68 -0.90 1.82
CA ILE A 234 11.00 0.16 2.57
C ILE A 234 10.00 -0.45 3.56
N GLY A 235 10.08 -0.01 4.81
CA GLY A 235 9.24 -0.50 5.90
C GLY A 235 8.48 0.61 6.59
N LEU A 236 7.15 0.51 6.62
CA LEU A 236 6.28 1.44 7.33
C LEU A 236 6.48 1.27 8.84
N THR A 237 6.76 2.39 9.52
CA THR A 237 6.84 2.43 11.00
C THR A 237 6.24 3.68 11.61
N SER A 238 5.97 4.73 10.81
CA SER A 238 5.37 5.97 11.27
C SER A 238 4.12 6.22 10.44
N GLU A 239 2.95 5.95 11.01
CA GLU A 239 1.68 6.20 10.35
C GLU A 239 1.34 7.69 10.51
N ASN A 240 1.28 8.45 9.41
CA ASN A 240 0.78 9.83 9.39
C ASN A 240 -0.68 9.83 8.93
N ILE A 241 -1.51 9.09 9.69
CA ILE A 241 -2.92 8.88 9.36
C ILE A 241 -3.80 9.54 10.41
N GLU A 242 -4.64 10.45 9.97
CA GLU A 242 -5.68 11.09 10.76
C GLU A 242 -7.03 10.44 10.45
N GLU A 243 -7.69 9.86 11.45
CA GLU A 243 -9.07 9.38 11.30
C GLU A 243 -10.03 10.57 11.33
N ILE A 244 -10.92 10.65 10.34
CA ILE A 244 -11.92 11.71 10.20
C ILE A 244 -13.33 11.14 10.37
N SER A 245 -14.18 11.87 11.10
CA SER A 245 -15.57 11.49 11.40
C SER A 245 -16.57 11.89 10.32
N ALA A 246 -16.19 12.83 9.46
CA ALA A 246 -16.97 13.29 8.31
C ALA A 246 -16.03 13.53 7.13
N LYS A 247 -16.55 13.37 5.91
CA LYS A 247 -15.81 13.76 4.69
C LYS A 247 -15.62 15.28 4.72
N ASP A 248 -14.39 15.72 4.54
CA ASP A 248 -14.04 17.13 4.52
C ASP A 248 -14.80 17.83 3.38
N GLU A 249 -15.59 18.86 3.72
CA GLU A 249 -16.42 19.59 2.75
C GLU A 249 -15.57 20.26 1.65
N ASN A 250 -14.26 20.39 1.87
CA ASN A 250 -13.32 20.95 0.90
C ASN A 250 -12.67 19.88 0.00
N ILE A 251 -13.20 18.65 -0.05
CA ILE A 251 -12.74 17.59 -0.96
C ILE A 251 -13.59 17.55 -2.22
N ILE A 252 -12.94 17.61 -3.38
CA ILE A 252 -13.54 17.35 -4.69
C ILE A 252 -13.05 16.01 -5.20
N ILE A 253 -13.95 15.09 -5.52
CA ILE A 253 -13.62 13.80 -6.15
C ILE A 253 -13.80 13.89 -7.66
N GLN A 254 -12.75 13.53 -8.40
CA GLN A 254 -12.71 13.42 -9.86
C GLN A 254 -12.66 11.97 -10.32
#